data_AF-A0A7I8MPA4-F1
#
_entry.id   AF-A0A7I8MPA4-F1
#
_cell.length_a   1.000
_cell.length_b   1.000
_cell.length_c   1.000
_cell.angle_alpha   90.00
_cell.angle_beta   90.00
_cell.angle_gamma   90.00
#
_symmetry.space_group_name_H-M   'P 1'
#
loop_
_entity.id
_entity.type
_entity.pdbx_description
1 polymer ?
#
loop_
_entity_poly.entity_id
_entity_poly.type
_entity_poly.pdbx_seq_one_letter_code
_entity_poly.pdbx_strand_id
1 'polypeptide(L)' 'MVETLHDTTFFTLLKQAVEQHGCTIVDVDFDTHVINLDGPEDAVHACALALENLMQ' A
#
# COMPACT_ATOMS: atom_id res chain seq x y z
N MET A 1 23.90 3.35 5.50
CA MET A 1 23.17 2.13 5.08
C MET A 1 21.84 2.05 5.85
N VAL A 2 20.95 3.03 5.67
CA VAL A 2 19.67 3.11 6.43
C VAL A 2 18.47 3.44 5.52
N GLU A 3 18.63 3.43 4.19
CA GLU A 3 17.53 3.76 3.28
C GLU A 3 16.61 2.55 3.03
N THR A 4 17.15 1.33 2.96
CA THR A 4 16.36 0.11 2.64
C THR A 4 15.43 -0.38 3.76
N LEU A 5 15.63 0.03 5.01
CA LEU A 5 14.74 -0.39 6.10
C LEU A 5 13.35 0.25 5.99
N HIS A 6 13.27 1.46 5.43
CA HIS A 6 12.01 2.19 5.31
C HIS A 6 11.11 1.56 4.25
N ASP A 7 11.66 1.29 3.05
CA ASP A 7 10.90 0.69 1.94
C ASP A 7 10.38 -0.71 2.26
N THR A 8 11.20 -1.53 2.91
CA THR A 8 10.81 -2.90 3.28
C THR A 8 9.71 -2.89 4.34
N THR A 9 9.79 -1.97 5.29
CA THR A 9 8.77 -1.78 6.33
C THR A 9 7.48 -1.26 5.72
N PHE A 10 7.58 -0.26 4.84
CA PHE A 10 6.45 0.31 4.12
C PHE A 10 5.73 -0.74 3.28
N PHE A 11 6.46 -1.55 2.51
CA PHE A 11 5.87 -2.61 1.69
C PHE A 11 5.19 -3.70 2.54
N THR A 12 5.75 -4.00 3.71
CA THR A 12 5.14 -4.96 4.66
C THR A 12 3.81 -4.42 5.19
N LEU A 13 3.77 -3.14 5.58
CA LEU A 13 2.53 -2.48 6.02
C LEU A 13 1.51 -2.39 4.89
N LEU A 14 1.96 -2.07 3.67
CA LEU A 14 1.13 -2.05 2.47
C LEU A 14 0.46 -3.41 2.27
N LYS A 15 1.25 -4.48 2.27
CA LYS A 15 0.76 -5.87 2.14
C LYS A 15 -0.28 -6.20 3.20
N GLN A 16 0.00 -5.90 4.46
CA GLN A 16 -0.94 -6.18 5.55
C GLN A 16 -2.25 -5.40 5.41
N ALA A 17 -2.20 -4.14 4.97
CA ALA A 17 -3.39 -3.34 4.74
C ALA A 17 -4.23 -3.91 3.60
N VAL A 18 -3.61 -4.26 2.46
CA VAL A 18 -4.36 -4.80 1.33
C VAL A 18 -4.93 -6.20 1.60
N GLU A 19 -4.20 -7.05 2.32
CA GLU A 19 -4.70 -8.38 2.74
C GLU A 19 -5.87 -8.26 3.72
N GLN A 20 -5.87 -7.28 4.62
CA GLN A 20 -6.97 -7.05 5.57
C GLN A 20 -8.24 -6.57 4.87
N HIS A 21 -8.11 -5.76 3.82
CA HIS A 21 -9.22 -5.15 3.11
C HIS A 21 -9.65 -5.92 1.85
N GLY A 22 -8.92 -6.98 1.48
CA GLY A 22 -9.23 -7.82 0.31
C GLY A 22 -8.84 -7.18 -1.02
N CYS A 23 -7.91 -6.23 -1.01
CA CYS A 23 -7.33 -5.65 -2.23
C CYS A 23 -6.07 -6.40 -2.63
N THR A 24 -5.69 -6.27 -3.89
CA THR A 24 -4.42 -6.79 -4.41
C THR A 24 -3.58 -5.63 -4.90
N ILE A 25 -2.31 -5.60 -4.50
CA ILE A 25 -1.35 -4.65 -5.07
C ILE A 25 -0.97 -5.16 -6.46
N VAL A 26 -1.28 -4.37 -7.49
CA VAL A 26 -0.87 -4.66 -8.87
C VAL A 26 0.53 -4.13 -9.10
N ASP A 27 0.77 -2.90 -8.68
CA ASP A 27 2.01 -2.19 -8.93
C ASP A 27 2.26 -1.13 -7.85
N VAL A 28 3.54 -0.89 -7.55
CA VAL A 28 3.96 0.15 -6.62
C VAL A 28 5.10 0.91 -7.25
N ASP A 29 4.85 2.17 -7.52
CA ASP A 29 5.80 3.10 -8.08
C ASP A 29 6.32 3.98 -6.95
N PHE A 30 7.47 3.60 -6.39
CA PHE A 30 8.10 4.31 -5.26
C PHE A 30 8.69 5.66 -5.67
N ASP A 31 9.08 5.81 -6.94
CA ASP A 31 9.58 7.09 -7.47
C ASP A 31 8.47 8.14 -7.48
N THR A 32 7.26 7.75 -7.90
CA THR A 32 6.11 8.67 -7.96
C THR A 32 5.17 8.58 -6.76
N HIS A 33 5.44 7.67 -5.81
CA HIS A 33 4.57 7.33 -4.68
C HIS A 33 3.14 6.94 -5.11
N VAL A 34 3.04 6.23 -6.24
CA VAL A 34 1.75 5.75 -6.78
C VAL A 34 1.60 4.27 -6.48
N ILE A 35 0.46 3.90 -5.92
CA ILE A 35 0.13 2.51 -5.59
C ILE A 35 -1.10 2.11 -6.40
N ASN A 36 -0.92 1.15 -7.31
CA ASN A 36 -2.03 0.58 -8.07
C ASN A 36 -2.60 -0.62 -7.32
N LEU A 37 -3.89 -0.52 -6.99
CA LEU A 37 -4.67 -1.53 -6.32
C LEU A 37 -5.71 -2.10 -7.27
N ASP A 38 -5.88 -3.42 -7.24
CA ASP A 38 -6.95 -4.14 -7.91
C ASP A 38 -7.88 -4.76 -6.89
N GLY A 39 -9.16 -4.78 -7.21
CA GLY A 39 -10.23 -5.24 -6.34
C GLY A 39 -11.54 -4.51 -6.61
N PRO A 40 -12.62 -4.89 -5.91
CA PRO A 40 -13.88 -4.16 -5.97
C PRO A 40 -13.70 -2.71 -5.49
N GLU A 41 -14.43 -1.75 -6.09
CA GLU A 41 -14.30 -0.31 -5.79
C GLU A 41 -14.36 0.00 -4.29
N ASP A 42 -15.27 -0.65 -3.55
CA ASP A 42 -15.37 -0.47 -2.09
C ASP A 42 -14.11 -0.92 -1.33
N ALA A 43 -13.47 -2.01 -1.77
CA ALA A 43 -12.23 -2.49 -1.18
C ALA A 43 -11.07 -1.57 -1.55
N VAL A 44 -10.94 -1.18 -2.82
CA VAL A 44 -9.89 -0.27 -3.28
C VAL A 44 -9.94 1.06 -2.55
N HIS A 45 -11.14 1.62 -2.34
CA HIS A 45 -11.33 2.85 -1.59
C HIS A 45 -10.94 2.70 -0.11
N ALA A 46 -11.35 1.60 0.53
CA ALA A 46 -10.97 1.30 1.91
C ALA A 46 -9.46 1.09 2.07
N CYS A 47 -8.81 0.41 1.12
CA CYS A 47 -7.37 0.25 1.07
C CYS A 47 -6.67 1.60 0.91
N ALA A 48 -7.10 2.45 -0.02
CA ALA A 48 -6.49 3.76 -0.22
C ALA A 48 -6.53 4.61 1.06
N LEU A 49 -7.66 4.63 1.78
CA LEU A 49 -7.80 5.30 3.07
C LEU A 49 -6.89 4.71 4.16
N ALA A 50 -6.77 3.38 4.23
CA ALA A 50 -5.90 2.73 5.19
C ALA A 50 -4.42 3.06 4.91
N LEU A 51 -4.02 3.11 3.64
CA LEU A 51 -2.66 3.45 3.21
C LEU A 51 -2.33 4.93 3.43
N GLU A 52 -3.27 5.85 3.21
CA GLU A 52 -3.09 7.27 3.51
C GLU A 52 -2.77 7.49 5.00
N ASN A 53 -3.45 6.77 5.90
CA ASN A 53 -3.19 6.83 7.34
C ASN A 53 -1.81 6.27 7.74
N LEU A 54 -1.22 5.38 6.95
CA LEU A 54 0.11 4.81 7.20
C LEU A 54 1.24 5.74 6.74
N MET A 55 0.96 6.69 5.84
CA MET A 55 1.92 7.66 5.29
C MET A 55 1.96 9.00 6.05
N GLN A 56 1.28 9.10 7.20
CA GLN A 56 1.26 10.29 8.06
C GLN A 56 2.63 10.67 8.64
#